data_AF-A0A377R2C2-F1
#
_entry.id   AF-A0A377R2C2-F1
#
_cell.length_a   1.000
_cell.length_b   1.000
_cell.length_c   1.000
_cell.angle_alpha   90.00
_cell.angle_beta   90.00
_cell.angle_gamma   90.00
#
_symmetry.space_group_name_H-M   'P 1'
#
loop_
_entity.id
_entity.type
_entity.pdbx_description
1 polymer ?
#
loop_
_entity_poly.entity_id
_entity_poly.type
_entity_poly.pdbx_seq_one_letter_code
_entity_poly.pdbx_strand_id
1 'polypeptide(L)'
;MNQQPQAFQQSTPAIGVGEWIVTLIVLSLPLIGLIMACVWGFSSSTNPSKSNFCKAWLVFALIGIVLYFVLVAAFLGGAAAMQPPQ
;
A
#
# COMPACT_ATOMS: atom_id res chain seq x y z
N MET A 1 -26.29 35.82 -20.74
CA MET A 1 -26.61 34.45 -20.27
C MET A 1 -25.40 33.58 -20.53
N ASN A 2 -24.50 33.45 -19.55
CA ASN A 2 -23.31 32.61 -19.66
C ASN A 2 -23.59 31.32 -18.88
N GLN A 3 -24.12 30.30 -19.54
CA GLN A 3 -24.12 28.94 -19.00
C GLN A 3 -22.76 28.31 -19.36
N GLN A 4 -21.79 28.38 -18.45
CA GLN A 4 -20.66 27.45 -18.52
C GLN A 4 -21.23 26.04 -18.31
N PRO A 5 -20.89 25.06 -19.17
CA PRO A 5 -21.39 23.71 -19.01
C PRO A 5 -20.84 23.21 -17.68
N GLN A 6 -21.73 22.96 -16.72
CA GLN A 6 -21.37 22.24 -15.51
C GLN A 6 -20.97 20.84 -15.95
N ALA A 7 -19.68 20.64 -16.22
CA ALA A 7 -19.10 19.32 -16.27
C ALA A 7 -19.56 18.65 -14.98
N PHE A 8 -20.43 17.67 -15.09
CA PHE A 8 -20.98 16.94 -13.97
C PHE A 8 -19.80 16.32 -13.22
N GLN A 9 -19.26 17.03 -12.24
CA GLN A 9 -18.28 16.47 -11.33
C GLN A 9 -19.05 15.40 -10.58
N GLN A 10 -18.90 14.14 -10.99
CA GLN A 10 -19.31 13.01 -10.18
C GLN A 10 -18.43 13.07 -8.93
N SER A 11 -18.88 13.85 -7.96
CA SER A 11 -18.23 14.06 -6.69
C SER A 11 -18.21 12.71 -5.99
N THR A 12 -17.10 12.02 -6.09
CA THR A 12 -16.89 10.80 -5.29
C THR A 12 -16.98 11.22 -3.83
N PRO A 13 -17.84 10.59 -3.02
CA PRO A 13 -17.95 10.91 -1.60
C PRO A 13 -16.58 10.83 -0.92
N ALA A 14 -16.24 11.83 -0.11
CA ALA A 14 -15.02 11.77 0.68
C ALA A 14 -15.12 10.61 1.70
N ILE A 15 -14.01 9.90 1.91
CA ILE A 15 -13.94 8.83 2.90
C ILE A 15 -13.81 9.48 4.29
N GLY A 16 -14.76 9.19 5.17
CA GLY A 16 -14.75 9.66 6.56
C GLY A 16 -13.65 9.01 7.41
N VAL A 17 -13.34 9.61 8.56
CA VAL A 17 -12.27 9.15 9.46
C VAL A 17 -12.51 7.72 9.97
N GLY A 18 -13.75 7.37 10.33
CA GLY A 18 -14.05 6.01 10.81
C GLY A 18 -13.71 4.92 9.79
N GLU A 19 -13.97 5.20 8.51
CA GLU A 19 -13.67 4.29 7.41
C GLU A 19 -12.15 4.16 7.16
N TRP A 20 -11.40 5.25 7.38
CA TRP A 20 -9.94 5.21 7.38
C TRP A 20 -9.38 4.39 8.55
N ILE A 21 -9.94 4.54 9.75
CA ILE A 21 -9.54 3.76 10.93
C ILE A 21 -9.73 2.26 10.65
N VAL A 22 -10.89 1.85 10.15
CA VAL A 22 -11.14 0.44 9.79
C VAL A 22 -10.14 -0.04 8.73
N THR A 23 -9.88 0.77 7.71
CA THR A 23 -8.90 0.45 6.66
C THR A 23 -7.51 0.20 7.25
N LEU A 24 -7.04 1.08 8.14
CA LEU A 24 -5.73 0.97 8.77
C LEU A 24 -5.64 -0.23 9.73
N ILE A 25 -6.70 -0.54 10.47
CA ILE A 25 -6.78 -1.73 11.33
C ILE A 25 -6.66 -2.99 10.46
N VAL A 26 -7.40 -3.08 9.36
CA VAL A 26 -7.32 -4.24 8.46
C VAL A 26 -5.91 -4.37 7.85
N LEU A 27 -5.30 -3.27 7.41
CA LEU A 27 -3.95 -3.27 6.82
C LEU A 27 -2.85 -3.59 7.82
N SER A 28 -3.09 -3.43 9.12
CA SER A 28 -2.12 -3.80 10.16
C SER A 28 -1.93 -5.32 10.30
N LEU A 29 -2.89 -6.11 9.80
CA LEU A 29 -2.79 -7.57 9.76
C LEU A 29 -1.94 -7.98 8.55
N PRO A 30 -0.86 -8.77 8.71
CA PRO A 30 0.09 -9.00 7.62
C PRO A 30 -0.52 -9.74 6.43
N LEU A 31 -1.22 -10.85 6.67
CA LEU A 31 -1.82 -11.66 5.59
C LEU A 31 -3.14 -11.05 5.10
N ILE A 32 -4.03 -10.72 6.04
CA ILE A 32 -5.36 -10.18 5.72
C ILE A 32 -5.22 -8.78 5.11
N GLY A 33 -4.33 -7.95 5.63
CA GLY A 33 -4.05 -6.61 5.11
C GLY A 33 -3.53 -6.65 3.68
N LEU A 34 -2.61 -7.58 3.35
CA LEU A 34 -2.14 -7.74 1.98
C LEU A 34 -3.25 -8.14 1.01
N ILE A 35 -4.10 -9.11 1.39
CA ILE A 35 -5.24 -9.54 0.57
C ILE A 35 -6.23 -8.39 0.38
N MET A 36 -6.60 -7.71 1.46
CA MET A 36 -7.56 -6.61 1.42
C MET A 36 -7.02 -5.40 0.65
N ALA A 37 -5.71 -5.11 0.74
CA ALA A 37 -5.06 -4.09 -0.09
C ALA A 37 -5.18 -4.42 -1.58
N CYS A 38 -5.04 -5.68 -1.99
CA CYS A 38 -5.30 -6.10 -3.37
C CYS A 38 -6.77 -5.94 -3.76
N VAL A 39 -7.70 -6.40 -2.91
CA VAL A 39 -9.14 -6.29 -3.17
C VAL A 39 -9.57 -4.84 -3.33
N TRP A 40 -9.17 -3.95 -2.42
CA TRP A 40 -9.51 -2.52 -2.48
C TRP A 40 -8.70 -1.76 -3.53
N GLY A 41 -7.44 -2.14 -3.74
CA GLY A 41 -6.56 -1.53 -4.73
C GLY A 41 -7.01 -1.79 -6.16
N PHE A 42 -7.55 -2.97 -6.46
CA PHE A 42 -7.92 -3.34 -7.83
C PHE A 42 -9.44 -3.41 -8.07
N SER A 43 -10.26 -3.18 -7.04
CA SER A 43 -11.71 -3.12 -7.18
C SER A 43 -12.18 -1.83 -7.88
N SER A 44 -13.11 -1.97 -8.82
CA SER A 44 -13.81 -0.85 -9.48
C SER A 44 -14.95 -0.28 -8.64
N SER A 45 -15.37 -0.96 -7.57
CA SER A 45 -16.43 -0.51 -6.66
C SER A 45 -15.90 0.20 -5.41
N THR A 46 -14.58 0.21 -5.19
CA THR A 46 -13.96 0.88 -4.05
C THR A 46 -13.77 2.36 -4.34
N ASN A 47 -13.95 3.19 -3.32
CA ASN A 47 -13.70 4.61 -3.42
C ASN A 47 -12.27 4.89 -3.98
N PRO A 48 -12.12 5.73 -5.03
CA PRO A 48 -10.85 5.97 -5.70
C PRO A 48 -9.73 6.41 -4.76
N SER A 49 -10.02 7.20 -3.72
CA SER A 49 -9.01 7.61 -2.73
C SER A 49 -8.47 6.43 -1.93
N LYS A 50 -9.33 5.49 -1.53
CA LYS A 50 -8.91 4.25 -0.83
C LYS A 50 -8.22 3.29 -1.78
N SER A 51 -8.71 3.15 -3.01
CA SER A 51 -8.06 2.31 -4.03
C SER A 51 -6.63 2.79 -4.31
N ASN A 52 -6.44 4.09 -4.53
CA ASN A 52 -5.12 4.67 -4.76
C ASN A 52 -4.20 4.53 -3.55
N PHE A 53 -4.72 4.71 -2.33
CA PHE A 53 -3.97 4.45 -1.11
C PHE A 53 -3.52 2.99 -1.00
N CYS A 54 -4.41 2.02 -1.27
CA CYS A 54 -4.07 0.60 -1.22
C CYS A 54 -3.03 0.23 -2.27
N LYS A 55 -3.10 0.80 -3.49
CA LYS A 55 -2.06 0.63 -4.52
C LYS A 55 -0.71 1.16 -4.02
N ALA A 56 -0.68 2.36 -3.44
CA ALA A 56 0.55 2.91 -2.87
C ALA A 56 1.10 2.02 -1.74
N TRP A 57 0.23 1.56 -0.84
CA TRP A 57 0.60 0.65 0.24
C TRP A 57 1.22 -0.66 -0.29
N LEU A 58 0.66 -1.26 -1.35
CA LEU A 58 1.21 -2.44 -2.02
C LEU A 58 2.61 -2.19 -2.61
N VAL A 59 2.82 -1.02 -3.23
CA VAL A 59 4.13 -0.63 -3.75
C VAL A 59 5.14 -0.49 -2.61
N PHE A 60 4.78 0.17 -1.50
CA PHE A 60 5.64 0.28 -0.33
C PHE A 60 5.92 -1.09 0.33
N ALA A 61 4.94 -1.99 0.38
CA ALA A 61 5.13 -3.34 0.88
C ALA A 61 6.15 -4.11 0.03
N LEU A 62 6.04 -4.02 -1.31
CA LEU A 62 6.99 -4.64 -2.22
C LEU A 62 8.41 -4.07 -2.06
N ILE A 63 8.53 -2.74 -1.95
CA ILE A 63 9.81 -2.07 -1.67
C ILE A 63 10.40 -2.57 -0.35
N GLY A 64 9.57 -2.66 0.71
CA GLY A 64 9.99 -3.16 2.01
C GLY A 64 10.53 -4.59 1.96
N ILE A 65 9.87 -5.48 1.19
CA ILE A 65 10.33 -6.86 0.98
C ILE A 65 11.70 -6.88 0.29
N VAL A 66 11.87 -6.10 -0.79
CA VAL A 66 13.15 -6.03 -1.51
C VAL A 66 14.27 -5.52 -0.60
N LEU A 67 14.02 -4.43 0.14
CA LEU A 67 14.98 -3.87 1.08
C LEU A 67 15.34 -4.86 2.19
N TYR A 68 14.36 -5.61 2.72
CA TYR A 68 14.61 -6.64 3.72
C TYR A 68 15.61 -7.69 3.21
N PHE A 69 15.40 -8.23 2.01
CA PHE A 69 16.34 -9.20 1.42
C PHE A 69 17.73 -8.63 1.17
N VAL A 70 17.82 -7.39 0.68
CA VAL A 70 19.11 -6.71 0.44
C VAL A 70 19.89 -6.56 1.75
N LEU A 71 19.22 -6.11 2.82
CA LEU A 71 19.86 -5.93 4.13
C LEU A 71 20.29 -7.29 4.71
N VAL A 72 19.40 -8.28 4.70
CA VAL A 72 19.70 -9.63 5.20
C VAL A 72 20.90 -10.25 4.46
N ALA A 73 20.95 -10.13 3.13
CA ALA A 73 22.08 -10.61 2.33
C ALA A 73 23.38 -9.86 2.66
N ALA A 74 23.33 -8.54 2.85
CA ALA A 74 24.50 -7.75 3.23
C ALA A 74 25.06 -8.15 4.61
N PHE A 75 24.19 -8.35 5.61
CA PHE A 75 24.61 -8.71 6.96
C PHE A 75 25.08 -10.16 7.08
N LEU A 76 24.38 -11.13 6.45
CA LEU A 76 24.78 -12.53 6.46
C LEU A 76 26.04 -12.78 5.61
N GLY A 77 26.15 -12.13 4.45
CA GLY A 77 27.32 -12.22 3.57
C GLY A 77 28.58 -11.60 4.19
N GLY A 78 28.43 -10.47 4.90
CA GLY A 78 29.54 -9.85 5.63
C GLY A 78 30.04 -10.72 6.79
N ALA A 79 29.16 -11.42 7.50
CA ALA A 79 29.54 -12.32 8.59
C ALA A 79 30.33 -13.56 8.08
N ALA A 80 29.94 -14.13 6.94
CA ALA A 80 30.64 -15.26 6.34
C ALA A 80 32.04 -14.88 5.80
N ALA A 81 32.24 -13.62 5.41
CA ALA A 81 33.55 -13.12 4.98
C ALA A 81 34.54 -12.89 6.13
N MET A 82 34.06 -12.86 7.38
CA MET A 82 34.90 -12.72 8.59
C MET A 82 35.34 -14.07 9.19
N GLN A 83 35.20 -15.17 8.44
CA GLN A 83 35.63 -16.47 8.92
C GLN A 83 37.18 -16.50 8.95
N PRO A 84 37.81 -16.67 10.13
CA PRO A 84 39.26 -16.75 10.20
C PRO A 84 39.74 -17.95 9.36
N PRO A 85 40.87 -17.83 8.63
CA PRO A 85 41.45 -18.96 7.93
C PRO A 85 41.65 -20.11 8.92
N GLN A 86 41.15 -21.30 8.57
CA GLN A 86 41.36 -22.53 9.34
C GLN A 86 42.84 -22.92 9.33
#